data_AF-A0A8C7B084-F1
#
_entry.id   AF-A0A8C7B084-F1
#
_cell.length_a   1.000
_cell.length_b   1.000
_cell.length_c   1.000
_cell.angle_alpha   90.00
_cell.angle_beta   90.00
_cell.angle_gamma   90.00
#
_symmetry.space_group_name_H-M   'P 1'
#
loop_
_entity.id
_entity.type
_entity.pdbx_description
1 polymer ?
#
loop_
_entity_poly.entity_id
_entity_poly.type
_entity_poly.pdbx_seq_one_letter_code
_entity_poly.pdbx_strand_id
1 'polypeptide(L)'
;MASEREVRARLQRAGQEHLLRFCAELPPGPRAALLAELGALEPEALREHCRRAAAACAHPPGPPPDLAARLRPLPPECVGSASRCDPEMRGLWEEEGNLTWCCL
;
A
#
# COMPACT_ATOMS: atom_id res chain seq x y z
N MET A 1 -6.22 -21.29 -10.26
CA MET A 1 -5.34 -21.35 -9.07
C MET A 1 -3.92 -21.58 -9.58
N ALA A 2 -2.95 -20.77 -9.16
CA ALA A 2 -1.56 -20.95 -9.55
C ALA A 2 -1.07 -22.33 -9.10
N SER A 3 -0.35 -23.04 -9.97
CA SER A 3 0.20 -24.34 -9.60
C SER A 3 1.32 -24.17 -8.57
N GLU A 4 1.56 -25.15 -7.70
CA GLU A 4 2.67 -25.11 -6.74
C GLU A 4 4.02 -24.84 -7.42
N ARG A 5 4.21 -25.38 -8.63
CA ARG A 5 5.41 -25.17 -9.45
C ARG A 5 5.57 -23.70 -9.86
N GLU A 6 4.46 -23.05 -10.20
CA GLU A 6 4.43 -21.63 -10.56
C GLU A 6 4.73 -20.74 -9.35
N VAL A 7 4.10 -21.02 -8.20
CA VAL A 7 4.38 -20.34 -6.93
C VAL A 7 5.86 -20.50 -6.56
N ARG A 8 6.41 -21.72 -6.65
CA ARG A 8 7.83 -21.98 -6.40
C ARG A 8 8.74 -21.19 -7.33
N ALA A 9 8.47 -21.17 -8.63
CA ALA A 9 9.29 -20.44 -9.59
C ALA A 9 9.32 -18.92 -9.32
N ARG A 10 8.17 -18.34 -8.94
CA ARG A 10 8.09 -16.92 -8.53
C ARG A 10 8.88 -16.65 -7.25
N LEU A 11 8.71 -17.50 -6.23
CA LEU A 11 9.46 -17.38 -4.98
C LEU A 11 10.98 -17.55 -5.19
N GLN A 12 11.40 -18.45 -6.07
CA GLN A 12 12.82 -18.63 -6.41
C GLN A 12 13.41 -17.37 -7.06
N ARG A 13 12.71 -16.76 -8.03
CA ARG A 13 13.13 -15.49 -8.65
C ARG A 13 13.26 -14.37 -7.61
N ALA A 14 12.34 -14.32 -6.65
CA ALA A 14 12.41 -13.37 -5.55
C ALA A 14 13.45 -13.73 -4.46
N GLY A 15 14.03 -14.94 -4.45
CA GLY A 15 14.93 -15.41 -3.41
C GLY A 15 14.22 -15.81 -2.11
N GLN A 16 12.93 -16.11 -2.17
CA GLN A 16 12.04 -16.42 -1.05
C GLN A 16 11.61 -17.89 -1.01
N GLU A 17 12.38 -18.80 -1.61
CA GLU A 17 12.07 -20.24 -1.64
C GLU A 17 11.98 -20.88 -0.24
N HIS A 18 12.60 -20.26 0.77
CA HIS A 18 12.54 -20.73 2.16
C HIS A 18 11.11 -20.87 2.71
N LEU A 19 10.14 -20.13 2.17
CA LEU A 19 8.72 -20.24 2.54
C LEU A 19 8.14 -21.63 2.21
N LEU A 20 8.72 -22.36 1.25
CA LEU A 20 8.29 -23.70 0.86
C LEU A 20 9.08 -24.82 1.55
N ARG A 21 10.02 -24.51 2.47
CA ARG A 21 10.91 -25.49 3.12
C ARG A 21 10.15 -26.65 3.76
N PHE A 22 9.06 -26.35 4.45
CA PHE A 22 8.24 -27.32 5.18
C PHE A 22 6.90 -27.60 4.49
N CYS A 23 6.73 -27.15 3.24
CA CYS A 23 5.45 -27.29 2.53
C CYS A 23 5.07 -28.77 2.29
N ALA A 24 6.06 -29.66 2.20
CA ALA A 24 5.85 -31.11 2.10
C ALA A 24 5.39 -31.77 3.41
N GLU A 25 5.62 -31.13 4.56
CA GLU A 25 5.22 -31.63 5.89
C GLU A 25 3.81 -31.17 6.28
N LEU A 26 3.23 -30.24 5.51
CA LEU A 26 1.88 -29.72 5.76
C LEU A 26 0.80 -30.70 5.28
N PRO A 27 -0.28 -30.91 6.08
CA PRO A 27 -1.45 -31.62 5.60
C PRO A 27 -2.08 -30.94 4.37
N PRO A 28 -2.88 -31.65 3.55
CA PRO A 28 -3.39 -31.12 2.28
C PRO A 28 -4.16 -29.81 2.39
N GLY A 29 -4.96 -29.63 3.45
CA GLY A 29 -5.73 -28.41 3.69
C GLY A 29 -4.85 -27.18 3.94
N PRO A 30 -4.03 -27.17 5.02
CA PRO A 30 -3.06 -26.10 5.29
C PRO A 30 -2.10 -25.84 4.13
N ARG A 31 -1.66 -26.88 3.42
CA ARG A 31 -0.81 -26.75 2.24
C ARG A 31 -1.50 -25.98 1.11
N ALA A 32 -2.75 -26.32 0.80
CA ALA A 32 -3.54 -25.63 -0.21
C ALA A 32 -3.79 -24.16 0.17
N ALA A 33 -4.09 -23.89 1.45
CA ALA A 33 -4.26 -22.53 1.96
C ALA A 33 -2.98 -21.70 1.81
N LEU A 34 -1.82 -22.25 2.21
CA LEU A 34 -0.53 -21.58 2.06
C LEU A 34 -0.23 -21.24 0.58
N LEU A 35 -0.46 -22.18 -0.33
CA LEU A 35 -0.23 -21.95 -1.76
C LEU A 35 -1.20 -20.92 -2.36
N ALA A 36 -2.44 -20.85 -1.87
CA ALA A 36 -3.40 -19.84 -2.30
C ALA A 36 -2.97 -18.44 -1.85
N GLU A 37 -2.55 -18.29 -0.59
CA GLU A 37 -2.00 -17.03 -0.05
C GLU A 37 -0.76 -16.60 -0.83
N LEU A 38 0.22 -17.49 -1.01
CA LEU A 38 1.43 -17.20 -1.77
C LEU A 38 1.16 -16.91 -3.25
N GLY A 39 0.09 -17.47 -3.81
CA GLY A 39 -0.34 -17.21 -5.18
C GLY A 39 -0.87 -15.79 -5.40
N ALA A 40 -1.51 -15.21 -4.37
CA ALA A 40 -2.07 -13.86 -4.41
C ALA A 40 -1.01 -12.75 -4.19
N LEU A 41 0.15 -13.10 -3.63
CA LEU A 41 1.24 -12.16 -3.41
C LEU A 41 2.06 -11.92 -4.69
N GLU A 42 2.77 -10.79 -4.74
CA GLU A 42 3.80 -10.49 -5.74
C GLU A 42 5.19 -10.43 -5.05
N PRO A 43 5.92 -11.56 -4.96
CA PRO A 43 7.16 -11.68 -4.17
C PRO A 43 8.24 -10.67 -4.56
N GLU A 44 8.42 -10.42 -5.86
CA GLU A 44 9.40 -9.46 -6.37
C GLU A 44 9.04 -8.02 -5.99
N ALA A 45 7.76 -7.64 -6.08
CA ALA A 45 7.30 -6.32 -5.69
C ALA A 45 7.47 -6.09 -4.18
N LEU A 46 7.18 -7.10 -3.36
CA LEU A 46 7.39 -7.06 -1.91
C LEU A 46 8.86 -6.92 -1.55
N ARG A 47 9.74 -7.71 -2.18
CA ARG A 47 11.20 -7.62 -1.95
C ARG A 47 11.71 -6.23 -2.28
N GLU A 48 11.29 -5.67 -3.41
CA GLU A 48 11.72 -4.34 -3.82
C GLU A 48 11.19 -3.26 -2.87
N HIS A 49 9.93 -3.39 -2.43
CA HIS A 49 9.35 -2.50 -1.43
C HIS A 49 10.18 -2.51 -0.14
N CYS A 50 10.44 -3.69 0.42
CA CYS A 50 11.21 -3.84 1.66
C CYS A 50 12.64 -3.30 1.50
N ARG A 51 13.29 -3.53 0.35
CA ARG A 51 14.61 -2.99 0.05
C ARG A 51 14.61 -1.46 0.08
N ARG A 52 13.64 -0.82 -0.57
CA ARG A 52 13.51 0.64 -0.57
C ARG A 52 13.19 1.19 0.81
N ALA A 53 12.30 0.54 1.56
CA ALA A 53 11.95 0.94 2.92
C ALA A 53 13.18 0.87 3.86
N ALA A 54 13.93 -0.23 3.83
CA ALA A 54 15.15 -0.37 4.61
C ALA A 54 16.21 0.68 4.21
N ALA A 55 16.37 0.93 2.91
CA ALA A 55 17.28 1.97 2.43
C ALA A 55 16.86 3.36 2.94
N ALA A 56 15.57 3.69 2.89
CA ALA A 56 15.05 4.96 3.40
C ALA A 56 15.31 5.11 4.92
N CYS A 57 15.05 4.06 5.71
CA CYS A 57 15.30 4.07 7.16
C CYS A 57 16.78 4.18 7.52
N ALA A 58 17.70 3.74 6.65
CA ALA A 58 19.14 3.85 6.90
C ALA A 58 19.69 5.28 6.72
N HIS A 59 18.91 6.20 6.15
CA HIS A 59 19.32 7.61 6.06
C HIS A 59 19.28 8.28 7.43
N PRO A 60 20.19 9.23 7.71
CA PRO A 60 20.17 9.97 8.96
C PRO A 60 18.81 10.63 9.18
N PRO A 61 18.30 10.62 10.42
CA PRO A 61 17.00 11.21 10.73
C PRO A 61 17.06 12.71 10.49
N GLY A 62 16.15 13.21 9.66
CA GLY A 62 16.03 14.63 9.36
C GLY A 62 15.51 14.87 7.95
N PRO A 63 14.85 16.02 7.71
CA PRO A 63 14.49 16.41 6.37
C PRO A 63 15.77 16.58 5.53
N PRO A 64 15.74 16.25 4.22
CA PRO A 64 16.85 16.59 3.33
C PRO A 64 17.22 18.08 3.43
N PRO A 65 18.48 18.44 3.15
CA PRO A 65 18.86 19.84 2.99
C PRO A 65 17.88 20.52 2.02
N ASP A 66 17.47 21.73 2.35
CA ASP A 66 16.54 22.55 1.56
C ASP A 66 15.10 22.02 1.42
N LEU A 67 14.70 20.95 2.14
CA LEU A 67 13.29 20.51 2.11
C LEU A 67 12.35 21.65 2.52
N ALA A 68 12.68 22.37 3.60
CA ALA A 68 11.87 23.49 4.07
C ALA A 68 11.76 24.61 3.03
N ALA A 69 12.81 24.84 2.22
CA ALA A 69 12.80 25.84 1.15
C ALA A 69 11.96 25.40 -0.05
N ARG A 70 11.77 24.09 -0.25
CA ARG A 70 10.97 23.52 -1.35
C ARG A 70 9.50 23.32 -0.99
N LEU A 71 9.17 23.23 0.29
CA LEU A 71 7.79 23.08 0.76
C LEU A 71 7.08 24.43 0.75
N ARG A 72 5.92 24.48 0.10
CA ARG A 72 5.01 25.63 0.11
C ARG A 72 3.64 25.19 0.59
N PRO A 73 2.91 26.04 1.33
CA PRO A 73 1.50 25.78 1.63
C PRO A 73 0.71 25.54 0.36
N LEU A 74 -0.35 24.73 0.45
CA LEU A 74 -1.30 24.60 -0.65
C LEU A 74 -1.98 25.96 -0.88
N PRO A 75 -2.31 26.30 -2.14
CA PRO A 75 -3.08 27.50 -2.45
C PRO A 75 -4.44 27.48 -1.72
N PRO A 76 -4.91 28.62 -1.17
CA PRO A 76 -6.18 28.68 -0.42
C PRO A 76 -7.39 28.16 -1.21
N GLU A 77 -7.42 28.37 -2.51
CA GLU A 77 -8.45 27.88 -3.43
C GLU A 77 -8.53 26.34 -3.50
N CYS A 78 -7.49 25.64 -3.06
CA CYS A 78 -7.45 24.18 -2.98
C CYS A 78 -7.73 23.64 -1.57
N VAL A 79 -8.01 24.49 -0.58
CA VAL A 79 -8.13 24.10 0.83
C VAL A 79 -9.46 24.57 1.43
N GLY A 80 -10.30 23.62 1.83
CA GLY A 80 -11.49 23.89 2.64
C GLY A 80 -11.22 23.77 4.15
N SER A 81 -11.95 24.51 4.98
CA SER A 81 -11.84 24.43 6.44
C SER A 81 -13.19 24.59 7.13
N ALA A 82 -13.64 23.60 7.90
CA ALA A 82 -14.94 23.67 8.58
C ALA A 82 -15.05 24.85 9.58
N SER A 83 -13.94 25.27 10.19
CA SER A 83 -13.92 26.36 11.18
C SER A 83 -13.65 27.74 10.59
N ARG A 84 -13.16 27.83 9.35
CA ARG A 84 -12.79 29.10 8.69
C ARG A 84 -13.54 29.37 7.39
N CYS A 85 -14.24 28.39 6.86
CA CYS A 85 -15.08 28.51 5.68
C CYS A 85 -16.41 29.16 6.04
N ASP A 86 -16.94 29.92 5.10
CA ASP A 86 -18.25 30.53 5.17
C ASP A 86 -19.35 29.46 5.36
N PRO A 87 -20.33 29.68 6.27
CA PRO A 87 -21.39 28.70 6.52
C PRO A 87 -22.23 28.34 5.29
N GLU A 88 -22.43 29.26 4.34
CA GLU A 88 -23.20 28.97 3.12
C GLU A 88 -22.43 28.02 2.21
N MET A 89 -21.13 28.28 2.00
CA MET A 89 -20.26 27.38 1.24
C MET A 89 -20.16 25.99 1.87
N ARG A 90 -20.19 25.90 3.21
CA ARG A 90 -20.26 24.62 3.92
C ARG A 90 -21.58 23.89 3.67
N GLY A 91 -22.71 24.61 3.70
CA GLY A 91 -24.02 24.04 3.39
C GLY A 91 -24.08 23.48 1.97
N LEU A 92 -23.49 24.18 0.99
CA LEU A 92 -23.41 23.70 -0.39
C LEU A 92 -22.63 22.38 -0.51
N TRP A 93 -21.50 22.23 0.22
CA TRP A 93 -20.76 20.97 0.23
C TRP A 93 -21.55 19.82 0.88
N GLU A 94 -22.34 20.11 1.91
CA GLU A 94 -23.21 19.12 2.57
C GLU A 94 -24.34 18.66 1.63
N GLU A 95 -24.98 19.61 0.94
CA GLU A 95 -26.02 19.32 -0.05
C GLU A 95 -25.45 18.52 -1.24
N GLU A 96 -24.30 18.92 -1.79
CA GLU A 96 -23.66 18.21 -2.89
C GLU A 96 -23.23 16.79 -2.48
N GLY A 97 -22.71 16.62 -1.27
CA GLY A 97 -22.44 15.30 -0.70
C GLY A 97 -23.70 14.43 -0.64
N ASN A 98 -24.81 14.97 -0.12
CA ASN A 98 -26.08 14.24 -0.01
C ASN A 98 -26.65 13.87 -1.39
N LEU A 99 -26.58 14.77 -2.37
CA LEU A 99 -27.01 14.49 -3.74
C LEU A 99 -26.14 13.41 -4.40
N THR A 100 -24.83 13.41 -4.14
CA THR A 100 -23.90 12.39 -4.66
C THR A 100 -24.20 11.00 -4.09
N TRP A 101 -24.57 10.89 -2.82
CA TRP A 101 -25.00 9.63 -2.20
C TRP A 101 -26.37 9.15 -2.69
N CYS A 102 -27.29 10.04 -3.07
CA CYS A 102 -28.58 9.65 -3.64
C CYS A 102 -28.48 9.15 -5.09
N CYS A 103 -27.37 9.38 -5.78
CA CYS A 103 -27.14 8.96 -7.17
C CYS A 103 -26.26 7.71 -7.32
N LEU A 104 -25.80 7.10 -6.22
CA LEU A 104 -25.07 5.84 -6.14
C LEU A 104 -25.97 4.71 -5.62
#